data_AF-A0A7Z0Q4I7-F1
#
_entry.id   AF-A0A7Z0Q4I7-F1
#
_cell.length_a   1.000
_cell.length_b   1.000
_cell.length_c   1.000
_cell.angle_alpha   90.00
_cell.angle_beta   90.00
_cell.angle_gamma   90.00
#
_symmetry.space_group_name_H-M   'P 1'
#
loop_
_entity.id
_entity.type
_entity.pdbx_description
1 polymer ?
#
loop_
_entity_poly.entity_id
_entity_poly.type
_entity_poly.pdbx_seq_one_letter_code
_entity_poly.pdbx_strand_id
1 'polypeptide(L)'
;GEYDRPDREPRPDARVYRVGPGQPYHRIMDAYRAWQDDRRAEGSGPAGIVEITHSGAHQEQLDFDLDPGDRLEVRAAEGARPVIRLLDWYSNRPDALNIRAVADGCAPHERPRVVLDGLLVAGRGINVTGPVGSVVVRHCTLVPGWSLEPGCAPHSPEEPSVVLERTTACLQVEHSVLGTIEVIGEEVSEDPLEIHLRDSVLDATGHDRQALSAPDCRHAHAVLHLHRTTVVGEVRTHAVRIAENSVFTGQLHVARRGIGCLRYSYVPPGSRTPRRHRCQPDLAGPERAGRVRPLFTSERYGTPGYGLLADACAEEIRRGADDGAEMGAFHDLYRPQREDGLRARLAQYTPAGTDAGVFFVT
;
A
#
# COMPACT_ATOMS: atom_id res chain seq x y z
N GLY A 1 -12.21 -0.29 3.76
CA GLY A 1 -13.31 0.69 3.95
C GLY A 1 -14.61 -0.05 4.19
N GLU A 2 -15.73 0.67 4.38
CA GLU A 2 -17.06 0.08 4.52
C GLU A 2 -17.67 -0.18 3.13
N TYR A 3 -17.19 -1.22 2.46
CA TYR A 3 -17.63 -1.61 1.13
C TYR A 3 -17.43 -3.12 0.94
N ASP A 4 -18.12 -3.67 -0.06
CA ASP A 4 -17.98 -5.07 -0.48
C ASP A 4 -16.68 -5.25 -1.27
N ARG A 5 -15.92 -6.30 -0.95
CA ARG A 5 -14.60 -6.61 -1.56
C ARG A 5 -14.76 -7.78 -2.55
N PRO A 6 -15.04 -7.50 -3.83
CA PRO A 6 -15.37 -8.54 -4.82
C PRO A 6 -14.18 -9.44 -5.18
N ASP A 7 -12.96 -9.01 -4.91
CA ASP A 7 -11.70 -9.73 -5.10
C ASP A 7 -11.34 -10.65 -3.93
N ARG A 8 -12.17 -10.71 -2.88
CA ARG A 8 -11.98 -11.62 -1.75
C ARG A 8 -12.16 -13.08 -2.18
N GLU A 9 -11.07 -13.84 -2.11
CA GLU A 9 -11.08 -15.27 -2.37
C GLU A 9 -11.72 -16.07 -1.22
N PRO A 10 -12.64 -17.02 -1.50
CA PRO A 10 -13.14 -17.96 -0.51
C PRO A 10 -12.02 -18.87 -0.01
N ARG A 11 -11.90 -19.02 1.31
CA ARG A 11 -10.92 -19.89 1.97
C ARG A 11 -11.61 -20.97 2.80
N PRO A 12 -12.22 -21.99 2.15
CA PRO A 12 -12.89 -23.09 2.86
C PRO A 12 -11.90 -23.98 3.63
N ASP A 13 -10.61 -23.87 3.32
CA ASP A 13 -9.50 -24.56 3.98
C ASP A 13 -9.13 -23.96 5.35
N ALA A 14 -9.65 -22.77 5.68
CA ALA A 14 -9.27 -22.04 6.88
C ALA A 14 -10.44 -21.95 7.88
N ARG A 15 -10.13 -22.13 9.17
CA ARG A 15 -11.11 -21.94 10.25
C ARG A 15 -11.26 -20.46 10.58
N VAL A 16 -12.50 -20.00 10.76
CA VAL A 16 -12.82 -18.59 11.02
C VAL A 16 -13.08 -18.35 12.50
N TYR A 17 -12.39 -17.37 13.07
CA TYR A 17 -12.48 -16.90 14.44
C TYR A 17 -13.03 -15.48 14.44
N ARG A 18 -14.30 -15.31 14.82
CA ARG A 18 -15.01 -14.03 14.73
C ARG A 18 -14.81 -13.18 15.97
N VAL A 19 -14.44 -11.91 15.75
CA VAL A 19 -14.18 -10.91 16.78
C VAL A 19 -15.22 -9.80 16.69
N GLY A 20 -15.85 -9.47 17.81
CA GLY A 20 -16.76 -8.32 17.90
C GLY A 20 -17.94 -8.53 18.85
N PRO A 21 -18.85 -7.54 18.93
CA PRO A 21 -20.04 -7.62 19.76
C PRO A 21 -20.90 -8.85 19.39
N GLY A 22 -21.25 -9.67 20.39
CA GLY A 22 -22.04 -10.88 20.18
C GLY A 22 -21.31 -12.04 19.49
N GLN A 23 -19.99 -11.94 19.29
CA GLN A 23 -19.16 -13.02 18.76
C GLN A 23 -18.42 -13.77 19.89
N PRO A 24 -17.85 -14.96 19.61
CA PRO A 24 -17.12 -15.74 20.61
C PRO A 24 -15.90 -15.02 21.19
N TYR A 25 -15.27 -14.14 20.41
CA TYR A 25 -14.09 -13.40 20.83
C TYR A 25 -14.38 -11.89 20.88
N HIS A 26 -13.95 -11.23 21.95
CA HIS A 26 -14.03 -9.77 22.08
C HIS A 26 -12.77 -9.06 21.59
N ARG A 27 -11.62 -9.74 21.69
CA ARG A 27 -10.28 -9.22 21.37
C ARG A 27 -9.68 -9.97 20.21
N ILE A 28 -8.88 -9.28 19.40
CA ILE A 28 -8.19 -9.87 18.24
C ILE A 28 -7.19 -10.92 18.72
N MET A 29 -6.45 -10.62 19.79
CA MET A 29 -5.44 -11.54 20.31
C MET A 29 -6.02 -12.79 20.97
N ASP A 30 -7.26 -12.74 21.46
CA ASP A 30 -7.92 -13.94 22.01
C ASP A 30 -8.32 -14.90 20.88
N ALA A 31 -8.82 -14.37 19.76
CA ALA A 31 -9.11 -15.16 18.56
C ALA A 31 -7.82 -15.76 17.95
N TYR A 32 -6.73 -14.99 17.91
CA TYR A 32 -5.43 -15.47 17.47
C TYR A 32 -4.88 -16.59 18.34
N ARG A 33 -4.95 -16.48 19.68
CA ARG A 33 -4.53 -17.54 20.60
C ARG A 33 -5.36 -18.80 20.44
N ALA A 34 -6.68 -18.65 20.29
CA ALA A 34 -7.56 -19.79 20.03
C ALA A 34 -7.17 -20.52 18.73
N TRP A 35 -6.79 -19.78 17.68
CA TRP A 35 -6.24 -20.38 16.46
C TRP A 35 -4.91 -21.11 16.71
N GLN A 36 -4.00 -20.53 17.50
CA GLN A 36 -2.74 -21.18 17.87
C GLN A 36 -2.95 -22.49 18.65
N ASP A 37 -3.96 -22.54 19.51
CA ASP A 37 -4.30 -23.75 20.27
C ASP A 37 -4.95 -24.79 19.36
N ASP A 38 -5.90 -24.38 18.51
CA ASP A 38 -6.59 -25.26 17.57
C ASP A 38 -5.63 -25.90 16.57
N ARG A 39 -4.66 -25.16 16.01
CA ARG A 39 -3.66 -25.71 15.06
C ARG A 39 -2.69 -26.71 15.70
N ARG A 40 -2.50 -26.63 17.03
CA ARG A 40 -1.67 -27.58 17.79
C ARG A 40 -2.43 -28.87 18.11
N ALA A 41 -3.77 -28.83 18.06
CA ALA A 41 -4.61 -30.00 18.21
C ALA A 41 -4.67 -30.80 16.89
N GLU A 42 -4.67 -32.14 16.99
CA GLU A 42 -4.74 -33.02 15.82
C GLU A 42 -6.01 -32.76 15.00
N GLY A 43 -5.84 -32.44 13.71
CA GLY A 43 -6.94 -32.32 12.74
C GLY A 43 -7.29 -30.89 12.30
N SER A 44 -6.72 -29.84 12.91
CA SER A 44 -6.89 -28.46 12.41
C SER A 44 -5.73 -28.06 11.51
N GLY A 45 -6.01 -27.61 10.28
CA GLY A 45 -4.98 -27.17 9.35
C GLY A 45 -4.24 -25.90 9.82
N PRO A 46 -3.09 -25.56 9.18
CA PRO A 46 -2.28 -24.40 9.55
C PRO A 46 -2.91 -23.05 9.13
N ALA A 47 -4.12 -23.07 8.57
CA ALA A 47 -4.80 -21.89 8.06
C ALA A 47 -5.87 -21.37 9.02
N GLY A 48 -5.80 -20.09 9.36
CA GLY A 48 -6.74 -19.43 10.27
C GLY A 48 -7.11 -18.03 9.79
N ILE A 49 -8.38 -17.69 9.98
CA ILE A 49 -8.91 -16.36 9.67
C ILE A 49 -9.44 -15.74 10.95
N VAL A 50 -8.84 -14.62 11.36
CA VAL A 50 -9.38 -13.75 12.40
C VAL A 50 -10.24 -12.68 11.72
N GLU A 51 -11.55 -12.76 11.87
CA GLU A 51 -12.53 -11.90 11.20
C GLU A 51 -13.15 -10.89 12.17
N ILE A 52 -12.88 -9.61 11.97
CA ILE A 52 -13.43 -8.51 12.77
C ILE A 52 -14.76 -8.07 12.18
N THR A 53 -15.83 -8.26 12.93
CA THR A 53 -17.22 -8.17 12.46
C THR A 53 -17.88 -6.78 12.60
N HIS A 54 -17.14 -5.77 13.07
CA HIS A 54 -17.68 -4.43 13.29
C HIS A 54 -16.63 -3.32 13.05
N SER A 55 -17.09 -2.09 12.81
CA SER A 55 -16.23 -0.90 12.55
C SER A 55 -15.70 -0.22 13.84
N GLY A 56 -15.47 -0.98 14.90
CA GLY A 56 -15.00 -0.44 16.18
C GLY A 56 -13.51 -0.05 16.19
N ALA A 57 -13.12 0.68 17.22
CA ALA A 57 -11.72 0.95 17.53
C ALA A 57 -11.17 -0.13 18.48
N HIS A 58 -10.11 -0.80 18.04
CA HIS A 58 -9.39 -1.84 18.78
C HIS A 58 -8.09 -1.26 19.33
N GLN A 59 -7.94 -1.28 20.65
CA GLN A 59 -6.74 -0.84 21.35
C GLN A 59 -6.10 -2.04 22.02
N GLU A 60 -5.28 -2.75 21.26
CA GLU A 60 -4.62 -3.99 21.67
C GLU A 60 -3.21 -4.02 21.10
N GLN A 61 -2.28 -4.61 21.84
CA GLN A 61 -0.97 -4.96 21.31
C GLN A 61 -1.13 -6.21 20.42
N LEU A 62 -0.69 -6.10 19.17
CA LEU A 62 -0.83 -7.18 18.19
C LEU A 62 0.53 -7.78 17.88
N ASP A 63 0.79 -8.96 18.45
CA ASP A 63 2.01 -9.73 18.26
C ASP A 63 1.67 -11.09 17.65
N PHE A 64 2.02 -11.28 16.38
CA PHE A 64 1.79 -12.52 15.64
C PHE A 64 3.09 -13.31 15.50
N ASP A 65 3.28 -14.29 16.38
CA ASP A 65 4.35 -15.27 16.36
C ASP A 65 3.93 -16.52 15.54
N LEU A 66 4.61 -16.75 14.41
CA LEU A 66 4.19 -17.69 13.38
C LEU A 66 5.21 -18.82 13.22
N ASP A 67 4.70 -20.05 13.33
CA ASP A 67 5.42 -21.29 13.12
C ASP A 67 5.56 -21.58 11.61
N PRO A 68 6.56 -22.37 11.19
CA PRO A 68 6.64 -22.87 9.82
C PRO A 68 5.33 -23.55 9.39
N GLY A 69 4.83 -23.17 8.21
CA GLY A 69 3.60 -23.66 7.60
C GLY A 69 2.40 -22.76 7.81
N ASP A 70 2.45 -21.86 8.79
CA ASP A 70 1.30 -21.03 9.18
C ASP A 70 0.77 -20.16 8.04
N ARG A 71 -0.55 -20.03 7.98
CA ARG A 71 -1.29 -19.15 7.07
C ARG A 71 -2.33 -18.37 7.88
N LEU A 72 -1.98 -17.15 8.30
CA LEU A 72 -2.87 -16.29 9.08
C LEU A 72 -3.47 -15.19 8.21
N GLU A 73 -4.78 -15.02 8.25
CA GLU A 73 -5.47 -13.87 7.68
C GLU A 73 -6.17 -13.10 8.80
N VAL A 74 -5.86 -11.81 8.95
CA VAL A 74 -6.58 -10.89 9.83
C VAL A 74 -7.36 -9.95 8.94
N ARG A 75 -8.70 -10.05 8.98
CA ARG A 75 -9.57 -9.32 8.06
C ARG A 75 -10.73 -8.63 8.75
N ALA A 76 -11.16 -7.54 8.14
CA ALA A 76 -12.48 -6.97 8.40
C ALA A 76 -13.57 -7.74 7.64
N ALA A 77 -14.73 -7.94 8.25
CA ALA A 77 -15.93 -8.40 7.57
C ALA A 77 -16.32 -7.42 6.43
N GLU A 78 -17.13 -7.91 5.48
CA GLU A 78 -17.69 -7.05 4.43
C GLU A 78 -18.48 -5.88 5.03
N GLY A 79 -18.35 -4.70 4.43
CA GLY A 79 -18.98 -3.48 4.95
C GLY A 79 -18.43 -2.96 6.28
N ALA A 80 -17.45 -3.63 6.91
CA ALA A 80 -16.84 -3.19 8.16
C ALA A 80 -15.49 -2.48 7.94
N ARG A 81 -15.20 -1.48 8.77
CA ARG A 81 -13.94 -0.73 8.79
C ARG A 81 -13.38 -0.64 10.21
N PRO A 82 -12.80 -1.74 10.74
CA PRO A 82 -12.18 -1.73 12.06
C PRO A 82 -10.94 -0.84 12.05
N VAL A 83 -10.76 -0.12 13.17
CA VAL A 83 -9.61 0.76 13.40
C VAL A 83 -8.73 0.13 14.47
N ILE A 84 -7.53 -0.27 14.11
CA ILE A 84 -6.49 -0.73 15.03
C ILE A 84 -5.69 0.50 15.47
N ARG A 85 -5.80 0.85 16.76
CA ARG A 85 -5.05 1.94 17.38
C ARG A 85 -3.93 1.35 18.23
N LEU A 86 -2.72 1.46 17.72
CA LEU A 86 -1.50 1.06 18.40
C LEU A 86 -1.04 2.25 19.27
N LEU A 87 -1.32 2.18 20.57
CA LEU A 87 -0.99 3.22 21.54
C LEU A 87 0.35 2.92 22.22
N ASP A 88 1.01 3.97 22.71
CA ASP A 88 2.19 3.84 23.57
C ASP A 88 1.77 3.43 24.97
N TRP A 89 1.68 2.12 25.21
CA TRP A 89 1.41 1.56 26.53
C TRP A 89 2.64 1.69 27.43
N TYR A 90 3.84 1.71 26.85
CA TYR A 90 5.10 1.90 27.56
C TYR A 90 6.03 2.87 26.84
N SER A 91 6.53 3.89 27.55
CA SER A 91 7.39 4.95 27.00
C SER A 91 8.70 4.48 26.33
N ASN A 92 9.05 3.19 26.40
CA ASN A 92 10.34 2.64 25.97
C ASN A 92 10.23 1.35 25.12
N ARG A 93 9.05 0.97 24.60
CA ARG A 93 8.95 -0.16 23.64
C ARG A 93 8.18 0.27 22.40
N PRO A 94 8.63 -0.16 21.20
CA PRO A 94 7.84 0.05 20.00
C PRO A 94 6.60 -0.85 20.08
N ASP A 95 5.44 -0.26 20.39
CA ASP A 95 4.12 -0.93 20.39
C ASP A 95 3.58 -1.11 18.96
N ALA A 96 4.47 -1.38 18.00
CA ALA A 96 4.13 -1.70 16.63
C ALA A 96 3.35 -3.03 16.55
N LEU A 97 2.60 -3.22 15.46
CA LEU A 97 2.07 -4.54 15.13
C LEU A 97 3.23 -5.42 14.69
N ASN A 98 3.55 -6.46 15.44
CA ASN A 98 4.68 -7.32 15.15
C ASN A 98 4.23 -8.60 14.44
N ILE A 99 4.91 -8.94 13.35
CA ILE A 99 4.80 -10.22 12.64
C ILE A 99 6.16 -10.88 12.70
N ARG A 100 6.27 -11.99 13.42
CA ARG A 100 7.54 -12.68 13.66
C ARG A 100 7.44 -14.14 13.25
N ALA A 101 8.41 -14.61 12.48
CA ALA A 101 8.64 -16.04 12.35
C ALA A 101 9.40 -16.53 13.61
N VAL A 102 8.87 -17.51 14.34
CA VAL A 102 9.49 -18.02 15.58
C VAL A 102 10.67 -18.95 15.33
N ALA A 103 10.74 -19.57 14.15
CA ALA A 103 11.88 -20.38 13.75
C ALA A 103 12.89 -19.54 12.97
N ASP A 104 14.17 -19.62 13.35
CA ASP A 104 15.27 -18.93 12.65
C ASP A 104 15.55 -19.49 11.25
N GLY A 105 14.99 -20.66 10.92
CA GLY A 105 15.12 -21.26 9.59
C GLY A 105 14.06 -22.33 9.32
N CYS A 106 13.53 -22.30 8.10
CA CYS A 106 12.69 -23.36 7.53
C CYS A 106 12.84 -23.35 5.99
N ALA A 107 12.36 -24.39 5.30
CA ALA A 107 12.40 -24.39 3.85
C ALA A 107 11.54 -23.23 3.29
N PRO A 108 11.90 -22.63 2.14
CA PRO A 108 11.17 -21.47 1.59
C PRO A 108 9.65 -21.68 1.44
N HIS A 109 9.20 -22.90 1.15
CA HIS A 109 7.78 -23.24 0.98
C HIS A 109 7.03 -23.38 2.33
N GLU A 110 7.76 -23.60 3.42
CA GLU A 110 7.25 -23.70 4.79
C GLU A 110 7.24 -22.34 5.48
N ARG A 111 7.81 -21.28 4.90
CA ARG A 111 7.80 -19.97 5.54
C ARG A 111 6.36 -19.51 5.82
N PRO A 112 6.09 -18.91 6.99
CA PRO A 112 4.75 -18.47 7.36
C PRO A 112 4.27 -17.33 6.44
N ARG A 113 2.96 -17.19 6.31
CA ARG A 113 2.34 -16.15 5.48
C ARG A 113 1.23 -15.43 6.25
N VAL A 114 1.18 -14.11 6.10
CA VAL A 114 0.16 -13.26 6.71
C VAL A 114 -0.57 -12.44 5.67
N VAL A 115 -1.88 -12.32 5.84
CA VAL A 115 -2.74 -11.41 5.07
C VAL A 115 -3.42 -10.45 6.03
N LEU A 116 -3.31 -9.15 5.78
CA LEU A 116 -4.06 -8.09 6.43
C LEU A 116 -5.06 -7.51 5.42
N ASP A 117 -6.35 -7.58 5.73
CA ASP A 117 -7.42 -7.23 4.78
C ASP A 117 -8.44 -6.26 5.41
N GLY A 118 -8.52 -5.05 4.85
CA GLY A 118 -9.59 -4.11 5.21
C GLY A 118 -9.43 -3.39 6.53
N LEU A 119 -8.20 -3.31 7.04
CA LEU A 119 -7.89 -2.74 8.35
C LEU A 119 -7.42 -1.28 8.21
N LEU A 120 -7.82 -0.41 9.12
CA LEU A 120 -7.15 0.87 9.32
C LEU A 120 -6.22 0.76 10.53
N VAL A 121 -4.93 0.98 10.34
CA VAL A 121 -3.92 0.97 11.39
C VAL A 121 -3.43 2.40 11.62
N ALA A 122 -3.50 2.85 12.87
CA ALA A 122 -3.05 4.17 13.30
C ALA A 122 -2.26 4.07 14.62
N GLY A 123 -1.46 5.09 14.90
CA GLY A 123 -0.64 5.25 16.09
C GLY A 123 0.79 4.74 15.92
N ARG A 124 0.99 3.56 15.33
CA ARG A 124 2.30 2.98 15.01
C ARG A 124 2.26 2.20 13.70
N GLY A 125 3.43 1.76 13.23
CA GLY A 125 3.59 0.94 12.03
C GLY A 125 3.48 -0.57 12.27
N ILE A 126 3.81 -1.32 11.23
CA ILE A 126 3.97 -2.78 11.21
C ILE A 126 5.46 -3.10 11.20
N ASN A 127 5.88 -4.05 12.02
CA ASN A 127 7.23 -4.61 11.99
C ASN A 127 7.18 -6.08 11.59
N VAL A 128 8.00 -6.47 10.61
CA VAL A 128 8.12 -7.85 10.12
C VAL A 128 9.54 -8.33 10.35
N THR A 129 9.70 -9.43 11.09
CA THR A 129 11.00 -9.96 11.48
C THR A 129 11.11 -11.47 11.27
N GLY A 130 12.29 -11.93 10.88
CA GLY A 130 12.59 -13.35 10.67
C GLY A 130 12.14 -13.88 9.31
N PRO A 131 12.34 -15.19 9.03
CA PRO A 131 12.11 -15.79 7.71
C PRO A 131 10.62 -15.98 7.36
N VAL A 132 9.89 -14.87 7.24
CA VAL A 132 8.52 -14.82 6.75
C VAL A 132 8.51 -14.98 5.23
N GLY A 133 7.51 -15.70 4.70
CA GLY A 133 7.41 -15.99 3.27
C GLY A 133 6.72 -14.88 2.49
N SER A 134 5.57 -14.41 2.99
CA SER A 134 4.85 -13.29 2.38
C SER A 134 3.99 -12.54 3.39
N VAL A 135 3.94 -11.22 3.24
CA VAL A 135 3.02 -10.33 3.96
C VAL A 135 2.18 -9.61 2.92
N VAL A 136 0.88 -9.87 2.93
CA VAL A 136 -0.09 -9.25 2.01
C VAL A 136 -0.87 -8.19 2.77
N VAL A 137 -0.90 -6.96 2.27
CA VAL A 137 -1.67 -5.84 2.82
C VAL A 137 -2.65 -5.38 1.75
N ARG A 138 -3.93 -5.71 1.93
CA ARG A 138 -4.98 -5.37 0.96
C ARG A 138 -6.13 -4.59 1.56
N HIS A 139 -6.71 -3.66 0.83
CA HIS A 139 -7.79 -2.77 1.30
C HIS A 139 -7.50 -2.07 2.64
N CYS A 140 -6.22 -1.94 2.99
CA CYS A 140 -5.79 -1.44 4.28
C CYS A 140 -5.39 0.03 4.18
N THR A 141 -5.40 0.69 5.33
CA THR A 141 -4.82 2.02 5.46
C THR A 141 -3.88 2.01 6.66
N LEU A 142 -2.57 2.06 6.40
CA LEU A 142 -1.60 2.41 7.41
C LEU A 142 -1.44 3.92 7.33
N VAL A 143 -1.98 4.63 8.32
CA VAL A 143 -2.09 6.09 8.29
C VAL A 143 -0.70 6.72 8.08
N PRO A 144 -0.46 7.44 6.96
CA PRO A 144 0.79 8.15 6.75
C PRO A 144 1.06 9.13 7.90
N GLY A 145 2.25 9.01 8.51
CA GLY A 145 2.60 9.78 9.70
C GLY A 145 1.92 9.31 10.99
N TRP A 146 1.47 8.05 11.04
CA TRP A 146 0.82 7.33 12.14
C TRP A 146 -0.52 7.87 12.64
N SER A 147 -0.72 9.17 12.69
CA SER A 147 -2.00 9.78 13.06
C SER A 147 -2.10 11.19 12.50
N LEU A 148 -3.29 11.79 12.63
CA LEU A 148 -3.58 13.12 12.13
C LEU A 148 -3.80 14.10 13.28
N GLU A 149 -3.17 15.26 13.18
CA GLU A 149 -3.46 16.45 13.97
C GLU A 149 -4.69 17.20 13.42
N PRO A 150 -5.29 18.13 14.21
CA PRO A 150 -6.31 19.03 13.68
C PRO A 150 -5.84 19.72 12.40
N GLY A 151 -6.63 19.62 11.32
CA GLY A 151 -6.24 20.14 10.00
C GLY A 151 -5.55 19.12 9.08
N CYS A 152 -5.57 17.82 9.44
CA CYS A 152 -5.03 16.72 8.63
C CYS A 152 -3.50 16.83 8.39
N ALA A 153 -2.77 17.39 9.36
CA ALA A 153 -1.32 17.30 9.36
C ALA A 153 -0.88 15.95 9.97
N PRO A 154 0.15 15.29 9.43
CA PRO A 154 0.69 14.07 10.02
C PRO A 154 1.36 14.35 11.37
N HIS A 155 1.09 13.53 12.38
CA HIS A 155 1.70 13.68 13.70
C HIS A 155 3.17 13.23 13.74
N SER A 156 3.51 12.14 13.05
CA SER A 156 4.83 11.51 13.07
C SER A 156 5.36 11.31 11.64
N PRO A 157 5.63 12.40 10.91
CA PRO A 157 5.78 12.36 9.44
C PRO A 157 7.10 11.73 8.95
N GLU A 158 8.05 11.45 9.84
CA GLU A 158 9.32 10.78 9.52
C GLU A 158 9.30 9.28 9.81
N GLU A 159 8.25 8.81 10.48
CA GLU A 159 8.22 7.48 11.04
C GLU A 159 7.67 6.45 10.04
N PRO A 160 8.31 5.27 9.91
CA PRO A 160 7.89 4.25 8.96
C PRO A 160 6.57 3.60 9.37
N SER A 161 5.71 3.38 8.37
CA SER A 161 4.49 2.58 8.53
C SER A 161 4.74 1.08 8.39
N VAL A 162 5.78 0.68 7.66
CA VAL A 162 6.21 -0.71 7.54
C VAL A 162 7.72 -0.78 7.71
N VAL A 163 8.18 -1.61 8.64
CA VAL A 163 9.59 -1.94 8.83
C VAL A 163 9.78 -3.41 8.49
N LEU A 164 10.66 -3.68 7.54
CA LEU A 164 11.08 -5.03 7.15
C LEU A 164 12.49 -5.25 7.71
N GLU A 165 12.58 -5.86 8.89
CA GLU A 165 13.84 -6.05 9.61
C GLU A 165 14.30 -7.50 9.52
N ARG A 166 15.47 -7.73 8.90
CA ARG A 166 16.12 -9.07 8.80
C ARG A 166 15.10 -10.16 8.47
N THR A 167 14.37 -9.93 7.39
CA THR A 167 13.28 -10.78 6.94
C THR A 167 13.48 -11.18 5.50
N THR A 168 12.80 -12.26 5.10
CA THR A 168 12.74 -12.73 3.72
C THR A 168 11.35 -12.52 3.09
N ALA A 169 10.52 -11.68 3.73
CA ALA A 169 9.13 -11.49 3.35
C ALA A 169 9.01 -10.85 1.95
N CYS A 170 8.24 -11.48 1.08
CA CYS A 170 7.67 -10.81 -0.07
C CYS A 170 6.51 -9.93 0.41
N LEU A 171 6.67 -8.60 0.34
CA LEU A 171 5.62 -7.63 0.71
C LEU A 171 4.73 -7.38 -0.51
N GLN A 172 3.44 -7.64 -0.40
CA GLN A 172 2.45 -7.41 -1.45
C GLN A 172 1.39 -6.45 -0.95
N VAL A 173 1.16 -5.37 -1.68
CA VAL A 173 0.28 -4.28 -1.28
C VAL A 173 -0.70 -4.00 -2.40
N GLU A 174 -1.99 -4.10 -2.10
CA GLU A 174 -3.06 -3.96 -3.08
C GLU A 174 -4.17 -3.06 -2.55
N HIS A 175 -4.68 -2.14 -3.36
CA HIS A 175 -5.81 -1.27 -2.97
C HIS A 175 -5.64 -0.60 -1.59
N SER A 176 -4.42 -0.19 -1.25
CA SER A 176 -4.07 0.23 0.10
C SER A 176 -3.36 1.59 0.12
N VAL A 177 -3.43 2.26 1.27
CA VAL A 177 -2.66 3.46 1.56
C VAL A 177 -1.62 3.10 2.62
N LEU A 178 -0.35 3.39 2.33
CA LEU A 178 0.77 3.15 3.22
C LEU A 178 1.52 4.46 3.47
N GLY A 179 2.07 4.62 4.67
CA GLY A 179 3.19 5.53 4.88
C GLY A 179 4.53 4.90 4.48
N THR A 180 5.64 5.53 4.86
CA THR A 180 7.00 5.10 4.54
C THR A 180 7.27 3.62 4.83
N ILE A 181 8.01 2.97 3.94
CA ILE A 181 8.54 1.61 4.10
C ILE A 181 10.04 1.70 4.36
N GLU A 182 10.52 1.11 5.44
CA GLU A 182 11.95 1.00 5.74
C GLU A 182 12.40 -0.47 5.64
N VAL A 183 13.50 -0.70 4.94
CA VAL A 183 14.09 -2.04 4.76
C VAL A 183 15.43 -2.12 5.46
N ILE A 184 15.50 -2.94 6.51
CA ILE A 184 16.68 -3.19 7.34
C ILE A 184 17.14 -4.63 7.09
N GLY A 185 17.77 -4.86 5.94
CA GLY A 185 18.27 -6.18 5.53
C GLY A 185 19.79 -6.32 5.64
N GLU A 186 20.29 -7.56 5.56
CA GLU A 186 21.73 -7.84 5.46
C GLU A 186 22.12 -8.00 3.98
N GLU A 187 22.70 -6.93 3.39
CA GLU A 187 23.05 -6.87 1.96
C GLU A 187 24.08 -7.93 1.50
N VAL A 188 24.77 -8.58 2.43
CA VAL A 188 25.89 -9.50 2.16
C VAL A 188 25.45 -10.95 2.01
N SER A 189 24.43 -11.38 2.75
CA SER A 189 24.04 -12.78 2.92
C SER A 189 22.71 -13.13 2.24
N GLU A 190 21.86 -12.14 1.98
CA GLU A 190 20.49 -12.36 1.51
C GLU A 190 20.21 -11.74 0.14
N ASP A 191 19.34 -12.40 -0.64
CA ASP A 191 18.79 -11.83 -1.86
C ASP A 191 17.91 -10.59 -1.54
N PRO A 192 17.83 -9.60 -2.44
CA PRO A 192 16.96 -8.44 -2.25
C PRO A 192 15.50 -8.84 -2.02
N LEU A 193 14.82 -8.12 -1.12
CA LEU A 193 13.39 -8.34 -0.84
C LEU A 193 12.51 -7.95 -2.03
N GLU A 194 11.53 -8.77 -2.36
CA GLU A 194 10.54 -8.44 -3.40
C GLU A 194 9.39 -7.63 -2.78
N ILE A 195 9.18 -6.40 -3.25
CA ILE A 195 8.09 -5.52 -2.82
C ILE A 195 7.20 -5.21 -4.02
N HIS A 196 5.94 -5.62 -3.93
CA HIS A 196 4.92 -5.41 -4.93
C HIS A 196 3.91 -4.38 -4.42
N LEU A 197 3.78 -3.25 -5.10
CA LEU A 197 2.72 -2.28 -4.86
C LEU A 197 1.83 -2.20 -6.10
N ARG A 198 0.53 -2.34 -5.88
CA ARG A 198 -0.47 -2.35 -6.93
C ARG A 198 -1.69 -1.55 -6.50
N ASP A 199 -2.22 -0.69 -7.37
CA ASP A 199 -3.47 0.03 -7.13
C ASP A 199 -3.48 0.78 -5.77
N SER A 200 -2.31 1.32 -5.39
CA SER A 200 -2.03 1.75 -4.01
C SER A 200 -1.34 3.11 -3.95
N VAL A 201 -1.39 3.74 -2.78
CA VAL A 201 -0.68 4.98 -2.48
C VAL A 201 0.41 4.68 -1.45
N LEU A 202 1.65 5.07 -1.76
CA LEU A 202 2.77 5.08 -0.82
C LEU A 202 3.13 6.54 -0.53
N ASP A 203 2.95 6.98 0.72
CA ASP A 203 3.00 8.40 1.07
C ASP A 203 3.94 8.68 2.25
N ALA A 204 5.10 9.26 1.94
CA ALA A 204 6.08 9.70 2.92
C ALA A 204 5.70 11.02 3.61
N THR A 205 4.50 11.55 3.39
CA THR A 205 4.00 12.84 3.89
C THR A 205 4.70 14.08 3.34
N GLY A 206 5.51 13.91 2.29
CA GLY A 206 6.23 14.99 1.62
C GLY A 206 7.08 14.46 0.46
N HIS A 207 7.31 15.27 -0.56
CA HIS A 207 8.01 14.85 -1.78
C HIS A 207 9.51 14.60 -1.62
N ASP A 208 10.13 15.24 -0.63
CA ASP A 208 11.55 15.17 -0.29
C ASP A 208 11.85 14.17 0.85
N ARG A 209 10.81 13.55 1.40
CA ARG A 209 10.90 12.52 2.44
C ARG A 209 11.06 11.14 1.81
N GLN A 210 11.71 10.22 2.52
CA GLN A 210 11.89 8.86 2.02
C GLN A 210 10.57 8.07 2.13
N ALA A 211 10.01 7.72 0.99
CA ALA A 211 8.87 6.79 0.88
C ALA A 211 9.34 5.34 0.99
N LEU A 212 10.53 5.05 0.46
CA LEU A 212 11.20 3.75 0.60
C LEU A 212 12.71 3.95 0.66
N SER A 213 13.34 3.47 1.74
CA SER A 213 14.80 3.45 1.87
C SER A 213 15.26 2.38 2.86
N ALA A 214 16.57 2.16 2.89
CA ALA A 214 17.23 1.59 4.06
C ALA A 214 17.56 2.72 5.07
N PRO A 215 17.93 2.38 6.32
CA PRO A 215 18.37 3.37 7.30
C PRO A 215 19.44 4.33 6.76
N ASP A 216 19.48 5.54 7.29
CA ASP A 216 20.39 6.63 6.87
C ASP A 216 20.21 7.03 5.40
N CYS A 217 18.99 6.89 4.86
CA CYS A 217 18.65 7.17 3.45
C CYS A 217 19.52 6.36 2.46
N ARG A 218 19.94 5.14 2.81
CA ARG A 218 20.62 4.23 1.87
C ARG A 218 19.62 3.60 0.91
N HIS A 219 20.13 2.93 -0.13
CA HIS A 219 19.26 2.15 -1.01
C HIS A 219 18.72 0.95 -0.24
N ALA A 220 17.39 0.82 -0.17
CA ALA A 220 16.76 -0.38 0.34
C ALA A 220 17.24 -1.60 -0.46
N HIS A 221 17.64 -2.68 0.21
CA HIS A 221 17.98 -3.95 -0.44
C HIS A 221 16.70 -4.67 -0.89
N ALA A 222 15.99 -4.05 -1.83
CA ALA A 222 14.69 -4.47 -2.31
C ALA A 222 14.56 -4.30 -3.83
N VAL A 223 13.75 -5.16 -4.44
CA VAL A 223 13.36 -5.11 -5.84
C VAL A 223 11.90 -4.68 -5.90
N LEU A 224 11.63 -3.56 -6.57
CA LEU A 224 10.29 -3.00 -6.69
C LEU A 224 9.54 -3.50 -7.92
N HIS A 225 8.26 -3.81 -7.73
CA HIS A 225 7.26 -4.02 -8.76
C HIS A 225 6.09 -3.08 -8.49
N LEU A 226 5.86 -2.13 -9.39
CA LEU A 226 4.87 -1.07 -9.22
C LEU A 226 3.89 -1.12 -10.38
N HIS A 227 2.60 -1.25 -10.06
CA HIS A 227 1.52 -1.18 -11.04
C HIS A 227 0.49 -0.18 -10.56
N ARG A 228 0.16 0.83 -11.36
CA ARG A 228 -0.90 1.81 -11.05
C ARG A 228 -0.78 2.31 -9.61
N THR A 229 0.42 2.80 -9.25
CA THR A 229 0.74 3.22 -7.89
C THR A 229 1.12 4.69 -7.87
N THR A 230 0.65 5.42 -6.86
CA THR A 230 1.08 6.80 -6.60
C THR A 230 2.08 6.80 -5.45
N VAL A 231 3.27 7.32 -5.68
CA VAL A 231 4.33 7.44 -4.67
C VAL A 231 4.60 8.90 -4.37
N VAL A 232 4.27 9.32 -3.15
CA VAL A 232 4.59 10.63 -2.60
C VAL A 232 5.84 10.51 -1.75
N GLY A 233 6.97 11.03 -2.26
CA GLY A 233 8.27 10.96 -1.61
C GLY A 233 9.38 10.35 -2.47
N GLU A 234 10.60 10.41 -1.98
CA GLU A 234 11.79 9.82 -2.57
C GLU A 234 11.80 8.29 -2.41
N VAL A 235 12.28 7.59 -3.43
CA VAL A 235 12.44 6.15 -3.41
C VAL A 235 13.91 5.82 -3.67
N ARG A 236 14.54 5.11 -2.74
CA ARG A 236 15.91 4.61 -2.85
C ARG A 236 15.89 3.10 -2.75
N THR A 237 16.14 2.42 -3.86
CA THR A 237 15.98 0.97 -3.94
C THR A 237 17.10 0.28 -4.71
N HIS A 238 17.31 -1.01 -4.46
CA HIS A 238 18.33 -1.82 -5.11
C HIS A 238 18.01 -1.96 -6.60
N ALA A 239 16.78 -2.34 -6.95
CA ALA A 239 16.33 -2.43 -8.32
C ALA A 239 14.83 -2.12 -8.47
N VAL A 240 14.42 -1.77 -9.68
CA VAL A 240 13.00 -1.70 -10.07
C VAL A 240 12.83 -2.70 -11.20
N ARG A 241 12.11 -3.80 -10.94
CA ARG A 241 11.84 -4.81 -11.97
C ARG A 241 10.88 -4.25 -13.01
N ILE A 242 9.79 -3.64 -12.53
CA ILE A 242 8.79 -2.99 -13.36
C ILE A 242 8.16 -1.84 -12.59
N ALA A 243 7.92 -0.74 -13.28
CA ALA A 243 7.03 0.31 -12.82
C ALA A 243 6.15 0.74 -13.99
N GLU A 244 4.85 0.51 -13.87
CA GLU A 244 3.85 0.69 -14.92
C GLU A 244 2.69 1.56 -14.44
N ASN A 245 2.23 2.47 -15.32
CA ASN A 245 1.08 3.33 -15.07
C ASN A 245 1.15 4.06 -13.72
N SER A 246 2.36 4.37 -13.24
CA SER A 246 2.61 4.84 -11.88
C SER A 246 3.10 6.29 -11.87
N VAL A 247 2.87 6.98 -10.76
CA VAL A 247 3.25 8.38 -10.57
C VAL A 247 4.20 8.48 -9.39
N PHE A 248 5.38 9.09 -9.60
CA PHE A 248 6.30 9.44 -8.53
C PHE A 248 6.35 10.96 -8.39
N THR A 249 6.21 11.48 -7.17
CA THR A 249 6.35 12.93 -6.93
C THR A 249 7.75 13.29 -6.43
N GLY A 250 8.42 12.37 -5.75
CA GLY A 250 9.81 12.50 -5.30
C GLY A 250 10.78 11.76 -6.22
N GLN A 251 12.08 11.97 -5.99
CA GLN A 251 13.11 11.40 -6.85
C GLN A 251 13.22 9.88 -6.68
N LEU A 252 13.36 9.17 -7.79
CA LEU A 252 13.61 7.73 -7.81
C LEU A 252 15.10 7.45 -8.04
N HIS A 253 15.77 6.86 -7.06
CA HIS A 253 17.16 6.45 -7.09
C HIS A 253 17.28 4.93 -7.06
N VAL A 254 17.76 4.36 -8.16
CA VAL A 254 17.91 2.91 -8.35
C VAL A 254 19.39 2.56 -8.47
N ALA A 255 19.87 1.66 -7.60
CA ALA A 255 21.26 1.22 -7.61
C ALA A 255 21.60 0.40 -8.87
N ARG A 256 20.81 -0.63 -9.19
CA ARG A 256 20.98 -1.55 -10.32
C ARG A 256 20.06 -1.18 -11.50
N ARG A 257 20.43 -0.12 -12.23
CA ARG A 257 19.63 0.37 -13.39
C ARG A 257 19.63 -0.53 -14.63
N GLY A 258 20.49 -1.57 -14.66
CA GLY A 258 20.53 -2.55 -15.75
C GLY A 258 19.40 -3.58 -15.69
N ILE A 259 18.62 -3.60 -14.60
CA ILE A 259 17.51 -4.51 -14.37
C ILE A 259 16.20 -3.74 -14.52
N GLY A 260 15.25 -4.33 -15.26
CA GLY A 260 13.88 -3.85 -15.36
C GLY A 260 13.67 -2.60 -16.22
N CYS A 261 12.47 -2.03 -16.11
CA CYS A 261 12.09 -0.82 -16.83
C CYS A 261 10.96 -0.03 -16.14
N LEU A 262 10.85 1.25 -16.49
CA LEU A 262 9.67 2.07 -16.25
C LEU A 262 8.90 2.17 -17.57
N ARG A 263 7.57 2.05 -17.52
CA ARG A 263 6.69 2.25 -18.68
C ARG A 263 5.45 3.05 -18.32
N TYR A 264 5.01 3.93 -19.23
CA TYR A 264 3.75 4.69 -19.09
C TYR A 264 3.59 5.37 -17.72
N SER A 265 4.70 5.83 -17.15
CA SER A 265 4.77 6.33 -15.79
C SER A 265 5.34 7.74 -15.78
N TYR A 266 4.99 8.53 -14.76
CA TYR A 266 5.60 9.82 -14.52
C TYR A 266 6.73 9.68 -13.50
N VAL A 267 7.93 10.17 -13.83
CA VAL A 267 9.04 10.24 -12.89
C VAL A 267 9.71 11.62 -12.91
N PRO A 268 10.01 12.23 -11.75
CA PRO A 268 10.57 13.58 -11.72
C PRO A 268 11.94 13.66 -12.42
N PRO A 269 12.24 14.78 -13.11
CA PRO A 269 13.59 15.07 -13.59
C PRO A 269 14.63 14.97 -12.46
N GLY A 270 15.84 14.51 -12.78
CA GLY A 270 16.90 14.25 -11.80
C GLY A 270 16.91 12.83 -11.23
N SER A 271 15.83 12.05 -11.42
CA SER A 271 15.76 10.66 -10.98
C SER A 271 16.75 9.73 -11.72
N ARG A 272 17.35 8.80 -10.99
CA ARG A 272 18.28 7.77 -11.49
C ARG A 272 17.54 6.43 -11.63
N THR A 273 16.94 6.21 -12.80
CA THR A 273 16.04 5.05 -13.04
C THR A 273 16.66 4.03 -14.01
N PRO A 274 16.07 2.81 -14.13
CA PRO A 274 16.32 1.94 -15.27
C PRO A 274 15.72 2.54 -16.57
N ARG A 275 15.74 1.75 -17.65
CA ARG A 275 15.22 2.17 -18.97
C ARG A 275 13.77 2.65 -18.86
N ARG A 276 13.49 3.79 -19.47
CA ARG A 276 12.15 4.38 -19.56
C ARG A 276 11.54 4.10 -20.93
N HIS A 277 10.26 3.74 -20.96
CA HIS A 277 9.49 3.51 -22.18
C HIS A 277 8.18 4.29 -22.11
N ARG A 278 8.03 5.31 -22.97
CA ARG A 278 6.84 6.17 -23.00
C ARG A 278 6.50 6.79 -21.64
N CYS A 279 7.53 7.17 -20.89
CA CYS A 279 7.37 7.86 -19.61
C CYS A 279 7.24 9.37 -19.79
N GLN A 280 6.61 10.01 -18.81
CA GLN A 280 6.62 11.46 -18.67
C GLN A 280 7.67 11.87 -17.63
N PRO A 281 8.31 13.05 -17.80
CA PRO A 281 8.10 14.02 -18.87
C PRO A 281 8.88 13.76 -20.18
N ASP A 282 9.53 12.59 -20.34
CA ASP A 282 10.41 12.29 -21.48
C ASP A 282 9.71 12.45 -22.85
N LEU A 283 8.43 12.08 -22.95
CA LEU A 283 7.63 12.22 -24.17
C LEU A 283 7.26 13.66 -24.51
N ALA A 284 7.11 14.53 -23.52
CA ALA A 284 6.73 15.93 -23.73
C ALA A 284 7.87 16.77 -24.34
N GLY A 285 9.10 16.25 -24.27
CA GLY A 285 10.31 16.96 -24.70
C GLY A 285 10.81 17.97 -23.66
N PRO A 286 12.09 18.40 -23.77
CA PRO A 286 12.76 19.20 -22.75
C PRO A 286 12.09 20.56 -22.49
N GLU A 287 11.52 21.20 -23.53
CA GLU A 287 10.87 22.51 -23.42
C GLU A 287 9.58 22.47 -22.58
N ARG A 288 8.84 21.35 -22.65
CA ARG A 288 7.56 21.17 -21.95
C ARG A 288 7.67 20.34 -20.68
N ALA A 289 8.84 19.76 -20.41
CA ALA A 289 9.07 18.93 -19.23
C ALA A 289 8.78 19.65 -17.91
N GLY A 290 9.00 20.98 -17.87
CA GLY A 290 8.65 21.80 -16.70
C GLY A 290 7.14 21.87 -16.43
N ARG A 291 6.31 21.80 -17.48
CA ARG A 291 4.84 21.89 -17.42
C ARG A 291 4.18 20.55 -17.07
N VAL A 292 4.74 19.44 -17.57
CA VAL A 292 4.18 18.10 -17.34
C VAL A 292 4.63 17.62 -15.97
N ARG A 293 3.78 17.86 -14.97
CA ARG A 293 3.98 17.45 -13.58
C ARG A 293 2.65 16.97 -13.00
N PRO A 294 2.66 15.97 -12.10
CA PRO A 294 1.46 15.52 -11.43
C PRO A 294 0.95 16.66 -10.56
N LEU A 295 -0.37 16.85 -10.59
CA LEU A 295 -1.09 17.78 -9.73
C LEU A 295 -2.23 16.99 -9.11
N PHE A 296 -2.36 17.07 -7.79
CA PHE A 296 -3.41 16.37 -7.05
C PHE A 296 -4.44 17.36 -6.52
N THR A 297 -5.69 16.91 -6.41
CA THR A 297 -6.75 17.67 -5.73
C THR A 297 -6.38 17.90 -4.27
N SER A 298 -5.80 16.88 -3.64
CA SER A 298 -5.12 17.01 -2.36
C SER A 298 -4.07 15.93 -2.19
N GLU A 299 -2.98 16.27 -1.52
CA GLU A 299 -1.91 15.35 -1.14
C GLU A 299 -1.94 15.01 0.36
N ARG A 300 -2.88 15.61 1.12
CA ARG A 300 -2.96 15.40 2.56
C ARG A 300 -3.92 14.27 2.88
N TYR A 301 -3.40 13.20 3.49
CA TYR A 301 -4.23 12.13 4.01
C TYR A 301 -5.28 12.70 4.99
N GLY A 302 -6.52 12.22 4.89
CA GLY A 302 -7.66 12.71 5.67
C GLY A 302 -8.53 13.75 4.96
N THR A 303 -8.10 14.25 3.80
CA THR A 303 -8.92 15.14 2.96
C THR A 303 -9.70 14.35 1.88
N PRO A 304 -10.89 14.81 1.44
CA PRO A 304 -11.71 14.07 0.47
C PRO A 304 -11.03 13.81 -0.89
N GLY A 305 -10.19 14.74 -1.34
CA GLY A 305 -9.48 14.68 -2.62
C GLY A 305 -8.13 13.95 -2.58
N TYR A 306 -7.82 13.24 -1.48
CA TYR A 306 -6.50 12.68 -1.23
C TYR A 306 -6.04 11.71 -2.34
N GLY A 307 -4.88 12.02 -2.94
CA GLY A 307 -4.22 11.20 -3.96
C GLY A 307 -4.90 11.21 -5.33
N LEU A 308 -6.06 11.86 -5.47
CA LEU A 308 -6.74 12.03 -6.76
C LEU A 308 -5.99 13.06 -7.59
N LEU A 309 -5.71 12.76 -8.86
CA LEU A 309 -5.23 13.77 -9.80
C LEU A 309 -6.30 14.87 -9.95
N ALA A 310 -5.85 16.12 -9.92
CA ALA A 310 -6.68 17.29 -10.14
C ALA A 310 -7.12 17.37 -11.61
N ASP A 311 -8.27 17.99 -11.87
CA ASP A 311 -8.76 18.19 -13.24
C ASP A 311 -7.83 19.08 -14.08
N ALA A 312 -7.09 19.98 -13.42
CA ALA A 312 -6.08 20.83 -14.05
C ALA A 312 -4.71 20.12 -14.22
N CYS A 313 -4.58 18.86 -13.80
CA CYS A 313 -3.37 18.07 -14.03
C CYS A 313 -3.12 17.92 -15.54
N ALA A 314 -1.85 17.83 -15.93
CA ALA A 314 -1.47 17.71 -17.33
C ALA A 314 -2.15 16.50 -17.99
N GLU A 315 -2.76 16.69 -19.17
CA GLU A 315 -3.40 15.62 -19.94
C GLU A 315 -2.44 14.46 -20.24
N GLU A 316 -1.15 14.76 -20.39
CA GLU A 316 -0.09 13.76 -20.54
C GLU A 316 0.01 12.77 -19.37
N ILE A 317 -0.51 13.12 -18.19
CA ILE A 317 -0.58 12.27 -17.00
C ILE A 317 -2.00 11.75 -16.80
N ARG A 318 -3.03 12.61 -16.97
CA ARG A 318 -4.44 12.20 -16.87
C ARG A 318 -4.83 11.14 -17.90
N ARG A 319 -4.12 11.06 -19.03
CA ARG A 319 -4.37 10.09 -20.13
C ARG A 319 -3.12 9.32 -20.54
N GLY A 320 -2.14 9.27 -19.64
CA GLY A 320 -0.80 8.79 -19.95
C GLY A 320 -0.57 7.30 -19.72
N ALA A 321 -1.53 6.59 -19.13
CA ALA A 321 -1.44 5.15 -18.96
C ALA A 321 -1.43 4.42 -20.32
N ASP A 322 -1.03 3.15 -20.31
CA ASP A 322 -0.93 2.33 -21.52
C ASP A 322 -2.25 2.18 -22.30
N ASP A 323 -3.37 2.20 -21.61
CA ASP A 323 -4.74 2.14 -22.12
C ASP A 323 -5.42 3.52 -22.27
N GLY A 324 -4.68 4.60 -22.04
CA GLY A 324 -5.17 5.98 -22.09
C GLY A 324 -5.93 6.44 -20.84
N ALA A 325 -5.99 5.64 -19.77
CA ALA A 325 -6.50 6.09 -18.48
C ALA A 325 -5.48 6.99 -17.74
N GLU A 326 -5.83 7.38 -16.53
CA GLU A 326 -4.95 8.14 -15.66
C GLU A 326 -3.84 7.27 -15.07
N MET A 327 -2.65 7.86 -14.88
CA MET A 327 -1.58 7.20 -14.14
C MET A 327 -1.86 7.28 -12.62
N GLY A 328 -1.36 6.30 -11.87
CA GLY A 328 -1.36 6.29 -10.40
C GLY A 328 -2.44 5.39 -9.79
N ALA A 329 -2.62 5.51 -8.47
CA ALA A 329 -3.47 4.64 -7.65
C ALA A 329 -4.95 4.57 -8.09
N PHE A 330 -5.45 5.65 -8.69
CA PHE A 330 -6.86 5.79 -9.06
C PHE A 330 -7.16 5.47 -10.52
N HIS A 331 -6.21 4.85 -11.23
CA HIS A 331 -6.37 4.43 -12.62
C HIS A 331 -7.69 3.70 -12.90
N ASP A 332 -8.09 2.78 -12.00
CA ASP A 332 -9.28 1.94 -12.14
C ASP A 332 -10.61 2.72 -12.05
N LEU A 333 -10.58 4.01 -11.71
CA LEU A 333 -11.75 4.87 -11.81
C LEU A 333 -12.12 5.20 -13.26
N TYR A 334 -11.16 5.04 -14.19
CA TYR A 334 -11.31 5.33 -15.62
C TYR A 334 -11.95 6.71 -15.86
N ARG A 335 -11.56 7.71 -15.06
CA ARG A 335 -12.15 9.06 -15.11
C ARG A 335 -12.08 9.69 -16.50
N PRO A 336 -10.95 9.63 -17.25
CA PRO A 336 -10.87 10.17 -18.60
C PRO A 336 -11.86 9.51 -19.56
N GLN A 337 -11.98 8.18 -19.51
CA GLN A 337 -12.89 7.44 -20.39
C GLN A 337 -14.35 7.72 -20.06
N ARG A 338 -14.69 7.83 -18.76
CA ARG A 338 -16.03 8.22 -18.31
C ARG A 338 -16.38 9.64 -18.76
N GLU A 339 -15.42 10.56 -18.68
CA GLU A 339 -15.56 11.93 -19.17
C GLU A 339 -15.82 11.94 -20.69
N ASP A 340 -15.04 11.19 -21.48
CA ASP A 340 -15.22 11.10 -22.93
C ASP A 340 -16.58 10.52 -23.30
N GLY A 341 -17.00 9.46 -22.61
CA GLY A 341 -18.32 8.86 -22.79
C GLY A 341 -19.44 9.84 -22.50
N LEU A 342 -19.34 10.62 -21.43
CA LEU A 342 -20.29 11.67 -21.09
C LEU A 342 -20.32 12.77 -22.16
N ARG A 343 -19.16 13.28 -22.58
CA ARG A 343 -19.05 14.32 -23.61
C ARG A 343 -19.65 13.87 -24.93
N ALA A 344 -19.42 12.62 -25.35
CA ALA A 344 -20.00 12.05 -26.56
C ALA A 344 -21.54 12.00 -26.50
N ARG A 345 -22.11 11.65 -25.32
CA ARG A 345 -23.57 11.64 -25.12
C ARG A 345 -24.15 13.06 -25.11
N LEU A 346 -23.48 14.00 -24.45
CA LEU A 346 -23.92 15.40 -24.47
C LEU A 346 -23.92 15.95 -25.89
N ALA A 347 -22.87 15.71 -26.69
CA ALA A 347 -22.82 16.14 -28.08
C ALA A 347 -23.97 15.56 -28.93
N GLN A 348 -24.40 14.32 -28.64
CA GLN A 348 -25.49 13.66 -29.37
C GLN A 348 -26.89 14.15 -28.95
N TYR A 349 -27.08 14.45 -27.65
CA TYR A 349 -28.41 14.62 -27.07
C TYR A 349 -28.70 16.03 -26.52
N THR A 350 -27.77 16.99 -26.66
CA THR A 350 -28.01 18.39 -26.26
C THR A 350 -29.08 19.00 -27.17
N PRO A 351 -30.20 19.52 -26.62
CA PRO A 351 -31.24 20.15 -27.41
C PRO A 351 -30.73 21.33 -28.24
N ALA A 352 -31.34 21.54 -29.41
CA ALA A 352 -31.01 22.67 -30.26
C ALA A 352 -31.20 24.01 -29.51
N GLY A 353 -30.22 24.91 -29.65
CA GLY A 353 -30.21 26.21 -28.96
C GLY A 353 -29.78 26.16 -27.49
N THR A 354 -29.21 25.04 -27.02
CA THR A 354 -28.63 24.92 -25.68
C THR A 354 -27.18 24.46 -25.75
N ASP A 355 -26.36 24.86 -24.76
CA ASP A 355 -24.99 24.41 -24.58
C ASP A 355 -24.86 23.61 -23.27
N ALA A 356 -24.15 22.49 -23.31
CA ALA A 356 -23.90 21.64 -22.15
C ALA A 356 -22.42 21.68 -21.74
N GLY A 357 -22.17 21.87 -20.44
CA GLY A 357 -20.84 21.85 -19.84
C GLY A 357 -20.71 20.73 -18.79
N VAL A 358 -19.50 20.22 -18.61
CA VAL A 358 -19.16 19.27 -17.54
C VAL A 358 -18.42 20.04 -16.45
N PHE A 359 -18.95 20.00 -15.23
CA PHE A 359 -18.35 20.61 -14.05
C PHE A 359 -18.07 19.52 -13.02
N PHE A 360 -16.82 19.41 -12.60
CA PHE A 360 -16.43 18.48 -11.56
C PHE A 360 -16.66 19.13 -10.18
N VAL A 361 -17.33 18.41 -9.30
CA VAL A 361 -17.53 18.80 -7.90
C VAL A 361 -16.56 17.97 -7.07
N THR A 362 -15.72 18.64 -6.27
CA THR A 362 -14.78 18.02 -5.35
C THR A 362 -15.13 18.32 -3.92
#